data_AF-A0A502ECB8-F1
#
_entry.id   AF-A0A502ECB8-F1
#
_cell.length_a   1.000
_cell.length_b   1.000
_cell.length_c   1.000
_cell.angle_alpha   90.00
_cell.angle_beta   90.00
_cell.angle_gamma   90.00
#
_symmetry.space_group_name_H-M   'P 1'
#
loop_
_entity.id
_entity.type
_entity.pdbx_description
1 polymer ?
#
loop_
_entity_poly.entity_id
_entity_poly.type
_entity_poly.pdbx_seq_one_letter_code
_entity_poly.pdbx_strand_id
1 'polypeptide(L)'
;MLRSGSSDPRAGLLKSFVTFDVARSLIFGALRNDRFVDDPEDFEDGSVGRMLFELITMCWPGSQLPSLRSRIVEDSSRFNAELQARFGVVG
;
A
#
# COMPACT_ATOMS: atom_id res chain seq x y z
N MET A 1 13.32 36.38 14.20
CA MET A 1 12.63 35.21 14.77
C MET A 1 11.53 34.78 13.81
N LEU A 2 11.78 33.72 13.03
CA LEU A 2 10.78 33.14 12.13
C LEU A 2 9.75 32.40 13.00
N ARG A 3 8.49 32.86 12.96
CA ARG A 3 7.40 32.23 13.70
C ARG A 3 7.17 30.83 13.13
N SER A 4 7.22 29.87 14.05
CA SER A 4 6.88 28.47 13.90
C SER A 4 5.70 28.28 12.94
N GLY A 5 5.90 27.51 11.87
CA GLY A 5 4.86 27.16 10.93
C GLY A 5 3.71 26.49 11.66
N SER A 6 2.56 27.16 11.71
CA SER A 6 1.30 26.52 12.07
C SER A 6 1.13 25.34 11.12
N SER A 7 1.26 24.12 11.64
CA SER A 7 0.93 22.91 10.91
C SER A 7 -0.57 22.93 10.69
N ASP A 8 -1.02 23.38 9.51
CA ASP A 8 -2.42 23.33 9.14
C ASP A 8 -2.91 21.88 9.27
N PRO A 9 -3.83 21.57 10.20
CA PRO A 9 -4.35 20.22 10.36
C PRO A 9 -4.95 19.66 9.08
N ARG A 10 -5.48 20.53 8.20
CA ARG A 10 -6.00 20.15 6.88
C ARG A 10 -4.89 19.70 5.93
N ALA A 11 -3.72 20.33 5.99
CA ALA A 11 -2.57 19.91 5.20
C ALA A 11 -2.05 18.53 5.66
N GLY A 12 -2.05 18.28 6.97
CA GLY A 12 -1.75 16.96 7.53
C GLY A 12 -2.73 15.89 7.05
N LEU A 13 -4.04 16.19 7.12
CA LEU A 13 -5.11 15.31 6.66
C LEU A 13 -5.00 14.99 5.17
N LEU A 14 -4.85 16.02 4.32
CA LEU A 14 -4.72 15.86 2.88
C LEU A 14 -3.49 15.02 2.53
N LYS A 15 -2.35 15.26 3.19
CA LYS A 15 -1.14 14.46 3.01
C LYS A 15 -1.37 12.99 3.36
N SER A 16 -2.04 12.69 4.47
CA SER A 16 -2.36 11.31 4.85
C SER A 16 -3.26 10.63 3.83
N PHE A 17 -4.32 11.30 3.35
CA PHE A 17 -5.21 10.77 2.32
C PHE A 17 -4.50 10.49 1.00
N VAL A 18 -3.70 11.45 0.51
CA VAL A 18 -2.94 11.28 -0.74
C VAL A 18 -1.92 10.16 -0.59
N THR A 19 -1.19 10.10 0.52
CA THR A 19 -0.20 9.04 0.77
C THR A 19 -0.88 7.67 0.77
N PHE A 20 -2.03 7.55 1.45
CA PHE A 20 -2.82 6.32 1.45
C PHE A 20 -3.32 5.94 0.06
N ASP A 21 -3.87 6.89 -0.70
CA ASP A 21 -4.43 6.62 -2.02
C ASP A 21 -3.37 6.14 -3.01
N VAL A 22 -2.18 6.73 -2.95
CA VAL A 22 -1.02 6.31 -3.74
C VAL A 22 -0.56 4.92 -3.32
N ALA A 23 -0.39 4.66 -2.02
CA ALA A 23 0.01 3.35 -1.51
C ALA A 23 -0.99 2.26 -1.92
N ARG A 24 -2.29 2.54 -1.77
CA ARG A 24 -3.38 1.67 -2.22
C ARG A 24 -3.28 1.40 -3.71
N SER A 25 -3.17 2.43 -4.54
CA SER A 25 -3.10 2.28 -6.00
C SER A 25 -1.90 1.44 -6.44
N LEU A 26 -0.74 1.62 -5.80
CA LEU A 26 0.47 0.84 -6.06
C LEU A 26 0.29 -0.63 -5.66
N ILE A 27 -0.24 -0.92 -4.47
CA ILE A 27 -0.47 -2.30 -4.00
C ILE A 27 -1.47 -3.02 -4.90
N PHE A 28 -2.58 -2.37 -5.25
CA PHE A 28 -3.56 -2.94 -6.17
C PHE A 28 -3.00 -3.15 -7.58
N GLY A 29 -2.17 -2.23 -8.07
CA GLY A 29 -1.49 -2.37 -9.36
C GLY A 29 -0.52 -3.55 -9.36
N ALA A 30 0.28 -3.67 -8.31
CA ALA A 30 1.23 -4.77 -8.14
C ALA A 30 0.52 -6.14 -8.05
N LEU A 31 -0.52 -6.26 -7.23
CA LEU A 31 -1.27 -7.51 -7.09
C LEU A 31 -2.08 -7.90 -8.34
N ARG A 32 -2.29 -6.98 -9.29
CA ARG A 32 -2.88 -7.26 -10.60
C ARG A 32 -1.84 -7.53 -11.71
N ASN A 33 -0.56 -7.35 -11.42
CA ASN A 33 0.51 -7.60 -12.36
C ASN A 33 1.00 -9.05 -12.22
N ASP A 34 0.95 -9.83 -13.30
CA ASP A 34 1.29 -11.27 -13.27
C ASP A 34 2.74 -11.49 -12.88
N ARG A 35 3.67 -10.80 -13.55
CA ARG A 35 5.10 -10.87 -13.20
C ARG A 35 5.37 -10.56 -11.73
N PHE A 36 4.68 -9.59 -11.15
CA PHE A 36 4.84 -9.26 -9.74
C PHE A 36 4.34 -10.36 -8.80
N VAL A 37 3.26 -11.05 -9.16
CA VAL A 37 2.67 -12.09 -8.32
C VAL A 37 3.40 -13.42 -8.46
N ASP A 38 3.88 -13.72 -9.66
CA ASP A 38 4.55 -14.97 -9.99
C ASP A 38 6.02 -14.93 -9.56
N ASP A 39 6.73 -13.82 -9.82
CA ASP A 39 8.18 -13.66 -9.59
C ASP A 39 8.52 -12.38 -8.80
N PRO A 40 8.00 -12.19 -7.57
CA PRO A 40 8.22 -10.96 -6.79
C PRO A 40 9.68 -10.73 -6.37
N GLU A 41 10.47 -11.80 -6.24
CA GLU A 41 11.86 -11.73 -5.79
C GLU A 41 12.82 -11.32 -6.91
N ASP A 42 12.39 -11.40 -8.18
CA ASP A 42 13.17 -11.01 -9.36
C ASP A 42 13.29 -9.49 -9.53
N PHE A 43 12.58 -8.71 -8.73
CA PHE A 43 12.69 -7.26 -8.73
C PHE A 43 13.93 -6.84 -7.95
N GLU A 44 14.84 -6.14 -8.65
CA GLU A 44 16.11 -5.67 -8.10
C GLU A 44 15.95 -4.82 -6.83
N ASP A 45 16.92 -4.93 -5.93
CA ASP A 45 16.99 -4.08 -4.73
C ASP A 45 17.02 -2.59 -5.09
N GLY A 46 16.25 -1.79 -4.34
CA GLY A 46 16.07 -0.36 -4.63
C GLY A 46 15.05 -0.05 -5.73
N SER A 47 14.50 -1.07 -6.41
CA SER A 47 13.39 -0.88 -7.34
C SER A 47 12.06 -0.68 -6.61
N VAL A 48 11.09 -0.09 -7.32
CA VAL A 48 9.70 0.03 -6.82
C VAL A 48 9.08 -1.35 -6.59
N GLY A 49 9.40 -2.33 -7.44
CA GLY A 49 8.92 -3.71 -7.27
C GLY A 49 9.39 -4.31 -5.95
N ARG A 50 10.69 -4.22 -5.66
CA ARG A 50 11.25 -4.70 -4.39
C ARG A 50 10.61 -4.00 -3.19
N MET A 51 10.51 -2.67 -3.24
CA MET A 51 9.87 -1.88 -2.18
C MET A 51 8.41 -2.33 -1.94
N LEU A 52 7.64 -2.57 -3.00
CA LEU A 52 6.25 -3.02 -2.88
C LEU A 52 6.16 -4.45 -2.32
N PHE A 53 7.05 -5.35 -2.72
CA PHE A 53 7.10 -6.70 -2.18
C PHE A 53 7.36 -6.69 -0.66
N GLU A 54 8.34 -5.89 -0.22
CA GLU A 54 8.67 -5.73 1.20
C GLU A 54 7.50 -5.11 1.99
N LEU A 55 6.88 -4.07 1.45
CA LEU A 55 5.71 -3.43 2.06
C LEU A 55 4.54 -4.41 2.22
N ILE A 56 4.23 -5.17 1.18
CA ILE A 56 3.15 -6.17 1.21
C ILE A 56 3.48 -7.28 2.21
N THR A 57 4.71 -7.76 2.23
CA THR A 57 5.17 -8.78 3.19
C THR A 57 5.06 -8.29 4.63
N MET A 58 5.40 -7.02 4.88
CA MET A 58 5.24 -6.40 6.20
C MET A 58 3.77 -6.26 6.61
N CYS A 59 2.91 -5.88 5.66
CA CYS A 59 1.48 -5.72 5.91
C CYS A 59 0.77 -7.07 6.11
N TRP A 60 1.15 -8.10 5.34
CA TRP A 60 0.56 -9.44 5.42
C TRP A 60 1.64 -10.53 5.63
N PRO A 61 2.23 -10.61 6.84
CA PRO A 61 3.27 -11.59 7.12
C PRO A 61 2.80 -13.01 6.84
N GLY A 62 3.60 -13.77 6.09
CA GLY A 62 3.33 -15.17 5.74
C GLY A 62 2.22 -15.39 4.69
N SER A 63 1.58 -14.33 4.18
CA SER A 63 0.63 -14.47 3.08
C SER A 63 1.35 -14.57 1.73
N GLN A 64 0.88 -15.45 0.87
CA GLN A 64 1.38 -15.55 -0.50
C GLN A 64 0.70 -14.51 -1.41
N LEU A 65 1.44 -13.89 -2.33
CA LEU A 65 0.89 -12.87 -3.25
C LEU A 65 -0.29 -13.38 -4.09
N PRO A 66 -0.29 -14.62 -4.63
CA PRO A 66 -1.45 -15.17 -5.32
C PRO A 66 -2.71 -15.19 -4.44
N SER A 67 -2.58 -15.54 -3.16
CA SER A 67 -3.71 -15.52 -2.20
C SER A 67 -4.24 -14.09 -1.98
N LEU A 68 -3.36 -13.09 -1.90
CA LEU A 68 -3.76 -11.70 -1.78
C LEU A 68 -4.47 -11.19 -3.04
N ARG A 69 -3.98 -11.59 -4.23
CA ARG A 69 -4.66 -11.32 -5.51
C ARG A 69 -6.06 -11.94 -5.53
N SER A 70 -6.21 -13.20 -5.14
CA SER A 70 -7.53 -13.84 -5.08
C SER A 70 -8.51 -13.07 -4.19
N ARG A 71 -8.06 -12.59 -3.04
CA ARG A 71 -8.89 -11.76 -2.14
C ARG A 71 -9.35 -10.44 -2.78
N ILE A 72 -8.51 -9.82 -3.62
CA ILE A 72 -8.91 -8.63 -4.39
C ILE A 72 -10.00 -8.98 -5.41
N VAL A 73 -9.91 -10.14 -6.04
CA VAL A 73 -10.89 -10.61 -7.04
C VAL A 73 -12.21 -10.99 -6.36
N GLU A 74 -12.15 -11.67 -5.22
CA GLU A 74 -13.32 -12.14 -4.47
C GLU A 74 -14.08 -10.99 -3.81
N ASP A 75 -13.38 -10.10 -3.09
CA ASP A 75 -13.99 -8.99 -2.36
C ASP A 75 -13.00 -7.83 -2.20
N SER A 76 -12.92 -7.00 -3.24
CA SER A 76 -12.05 -5.82 -3.23
C SER A 76 -12.40 -4.82 -2.13
N SER A 77 -13.67 -4.75 -1.73
CA SER A 77 -14.13 -3.80 -0.70
C SER A 77 -13.61 -4.21 0.67
N ARG A 78 -13.71 -5.50 1.01
CA ARG A 78 -13.13 -6.05 2.22
C ARG A 78 -11.61 -5.91 2.24
N PHE A 79 -10.93 -6.22 1.14
CA PHE A 79 -9.48 -6.04 1.04
C PHE A 79 -9.08 -4.58 1.28
N ASN A 80 -9.82 -3.63 0.69
CA ASN A 80 -9.56 -2.20 0.86
C ASN A 80 -9.76 -1.72 2.31
N ALA A 81 -10.81 -2.20 3.00
CA ALA A 81 -11.03 -1.89 4.40
C ALA A 81 -9.88 -2.41 5.29
N GLU A 82 -9.38 -3.61 4.98
CA GLU A 82 -8.23 -4.21 5.67
C GLU A 82 -6.93 -3.41 5.44
N LEU A 83 -6.76 -2.88 4.23
CA LEU A 83 -5.64 -2.01 3.89
C LEU A 83 -5.72 -0.68 4.66
N GLN A 84 -6.88 -0.04 4.71
CA GLN A 84 -7.10 1.18 5.51
C GLN A 84 -6.72 0.97 6.98
N ALA A 85 -7.16 -0.14 7.57
CA ALA A 85 -6.85 -0.48 8.95
C ALA A 85 -5.34 -0.63 9.21
N ARG A 86 -4.59 -1.24 8.28
CA ARG A 86 -3.13 -1.41 8.41
C ARG A 86 -2.35 -0.11 8.30
N PHE A 87 -2.81 0.81 7.45
CA PHE A 87 -2.16 2.11 7.27
C PHE A 87 -2.60 3.15 8.31
N GLY A 88 -3.48 2.77 9.25
CA GLY A 88 -4.00 3.66 10.28
C GLY A 88 -4.84 4.81 9.72
N VAL A 89 -5.40 4.64 8.52
CA VAL A 89 -6.21 5.64 7.85
C VAL A 89 -7.67 5.33 8.18
N VAL A 90 -8.20 6.06 9.15
CA VAL A 90 -9.63 6.05 9.45
C VAL A 90 -10.29 7.07 8.54
N GLY A 91 -11.18 6.60 7.67
CA GLY A 91 -12.08 7.44 6.87
C GLY A 91 -13.21 8.02 7.71
#